data_AF-A0A7Z9SYN0-F1
#
_entry.id   AF-A0A7Z9SYN0-F1
#
_cell.length_a   1.000
_cell.length_b   1.000
_cell.length_c   1.000
_cell.angle_alpha   90.00
_cell.angle_beta   90.00
_cell.angle_gamma   90.00
#
_symmetry.space_group_name_H-M   'P 1'
#
loop_
_entity.id
_entity.type
_entity.pdbx_description
1 polymer ?
#
loop_
_entity_poly.entity_id
_entity_poly.type
_entity_poly.pdbx_seq_one_letter_code
_entity_poly.pdbx_strand_id
1 'polypeptide(L)'
;MTLIKLGFLTITLVDVIDIILVTWLFIQLYHYFKGTRAGHMLVGLVIILISSFVFRAFGMRGMIWIVDQIQTVWVVAFVILFQPELRRLLIFVGRTRFIRRLFKVGTSRTIDAV
;
A
#
# COMPACT_ATOMS: atom_id res chain seq x y z
N MET A 1 14.17 -3.23 31.00
CA MET A 1 13.84 -4.50 31.70
C MET A 1 13.73 -5.59 30.64
N THR A 2 14.63 -6.58 30.65
CA THR A 2 14.67 -7.68 29.67
C THR A 2 13.79 -8.83 30.13
N LEU A 3 12.92 -9.37 29.27
CA LEU A 3 11.97 -10.42 29.65
C LEU A 3 12.51 -11.85 29.41
N ILE A 4 13.25 -12.08 28.32
CA ILE A 4 13.75 -13.41 27.96
C ILE A 4 15.10 -13.27 27.24
N LYS A 5 16.13 -14.01 27.69
CA LYS A 5 17.42 -14.16 26.99
C LYS A 5 17.48 -15.55 26.36
N LEU A 6 17.20 -15.65 25.06
CA LEU A 6 17.46 -16.85 24.26
C LEU A 6 18.81 -16.66 23.56
N GLY A 7 19.91 -17.06 24.22
CA GLY A 7 21.28 -17.21 23.68
C GLY A 7 21.93 -16.02 22.95
N PHE A 8 21.29 -15.53 21.90
CA PHE A 8 21.69 -14.51 20.93
C PHE A 8 20.63 -13.40 20.75
N LEU A 9 19.41 -13.54 21.29
CA LEU A 9 18.34 -12.54 21.24
C LEU A 9 17.88 -12.16 22.65
N THR A 10 18.14 -10.92 23.04
CA THR A 10 17.58 -10.28 24.24
C THR A 10 16.24 -9.68 23.87
N ILE A 11 15.13 -10.34 24.22
CA ILE A 11 13.80 -9.79 23.96
C ILE A 11 13.51 -8.74 25.04
N THR A 12 13.40 -7.50 24.59
CA THR A 12 13.09 -6.33 25.40
C THR A 12 11.58 -6.10 25.42
N LEU A 13 11.05 -5.46 26.48
CA LEU A 13 9.62 -5.07 26.52
C LEU A 13 9.21 -4.22 25.30
N VAL A 14 10.15 -3.42 24.78
CA VAL A 14 9.96 -2.62 23.56
C VAL A 14 9.73 -3.51 22.33
N ASP A 15 10.45 -4.62 22.18
CA ASP A 15 10.29 -5.53 21.05
C ASP A 15 8.93 -6.23 21.09
N VAL A 16 8.45 -6.57 22.29
CA VAL A 16 7.10 -7.14 22.48
C VAL A 16 6.02 -6.13 22.06
N ILE A 17 6.15 -4.88 22.51
CA ILE A 17 5.22 -3.81 22.14
C ILE A 17 5.26 -3.54 20.64
N ASP A 18 6.45 -3.51 20.03
CA ASP A 18 6.63 -3.30 18.60
C ASP A 18 5.95 -4.41 17.79
N ILE A 19 6.20 -5.68 18.12
CA ILE A 19 5.55 -6.82 17.45
C ILE A 19 4.02 -6.74 17.57
N ILE A 20 3.47 -6.40 18.75
CA ILE A 20 2.03 -6.22 18.94
C ILE A 20 1.50 -5.10 18.05
N LEU A 21 2.19 -3.96 18.00
CA LEU A 21 1.77 -2.78 17.25
C LEU A 21 1.83 -3.03 15.74
N VAL A 22 2.91 -3.66 15.25
CA VAL A 22 3.06 -4.11 13.86
C VAL A 22 1.97 -5.13 13.50
N THR A 23 1.72 -6.12 14.35
CA THR A 23 0.68 -7.13 14.11
C THR A 23 -0.71 -6.48 14.02
N TRP A 24 -1.02 -5.56 14.93
CA TRP A 24 -2.28 -4.82 14.91
C TRP A 24 -2.43 -3.97 13.62
N LEU A 25 -1.37 -3.28 13.20
CA LEU A 25 -1.34 -2.51 11.96
C LEU A 25 -1.64 -3.40 10.75
N PHE A 26 -1.00 -4.56 10.63
CA PHE A 26 -1.22 -5.49 9.53
C PHE A 26 -2.64 -6.05 9.51
N ILE A 27 -3.20 -6.41 10.66
CA ILE A 27 -4.60 -6.88 10.77
C ILE A 27 -5.56 -5.76 10.31
N GLN A 28 -5.32 -4.53 10.73
CA GLN A 28 -6.14 -3.38 10.34
C GLN A 28 -6.06 -3.13 8.83
N LEU A 29 -4.86 -3.20 8.26
CA LEU A 29 -4.64 -3.08 6.82
C LEU A 29 -5.39 -4.18 6.07
N TYR A 30 -5.24 -5.43 6.51
CA TYR A 30 -5.93 -6.57 5.92
C TYR A 30 -7.44 -6.36 5.89
N HIS A 31 -8.05 -5.94 7.01
CA HIS A 31 -9.48 -5.65 7.05
C HIS A 31 -9.89 -4.51 6.13
N TYR A 32 -9.07 -3.47 5.97
CA TYR A 32 -9.37 -2.33 5.09
C TYR A 32 -9.33 -2.73 3.61
N PHE A 33 -8.37 -3.56 3.21
CA PHE A 33 -8.24 -4.03 1.83
C PHE A 33 -9.21 -5.18 1.51
N LYS A 34 -9.59 -6.00 2.50
CA LYS A 34 -10.49 -7.15 2.32
C LYS A 34 -11.85 -6.72 1.78
N GLY A 35 -12.28 -7.37 0.70
CA GLY A 35 -13.55 -7.08 0.04
C GLY A 35 -13.53 -5.85 -0.87
N THR A 36 -12.39 -5.16 -0.99
CA THR A 36 -12.23 -4.08 -1.97
C THR A 36 -11.67 -4.64 -3.29
N ARG A 37 -12.01 -3.98 -4.40
CA ARG A 37 -11.42 -4.30 -5.72
C ARG A 37 -9.90 -4.14 -5.69
N ALA A 38 -9.40 -3.10 -5.01
CA ALA A 38 -7.98 -2.86 -4.80
C ALA A 38 -7.27 -4.01 -4.07
N GLY A 39 -7.92 -4.62 -3.06
CA GLY A 39 -7.37 -5.76 -2.32
C GLY A 39 -7.11 -6.97 -3.22
N HIS A 40 -8.06 -7.32 -4.10
CA HIS A 40 -7.87 -8.40 -5.07
C HIS A 40 -6.74 -8.10 -6.06
N MET A 41 -6.62 -6.86 -6.53
CA MET A 41 -5.54 -6.46 -7.43
C MET A 41 -4.16 -6.52 -6.75
N LEU A 42 -4.07 -6.11 -5.49
CA LEU A 42 -2.85 -6.20 -4.68
C LEU A 42 -2.42 -7.65 -4.49
N VAL A 43 -3.36 -8.55 -4.19
CA VAL A 43 -3.09 -10.00 -4.12
C VAL A 43 -2.56 -10.52 -5.46
N GLY A 44 -3.17 -10.11 -6.59
CA GLY A 44 -2.68 -10.48 -7.92
C GLY A 44 -1.24 -10.01 -8.18
N LEU A 45 -0.90 -8.77 -7.80
CA LEU A 45 0.46 -8.25 -7.89
C LEU A 45 1.44 -9.09 -7.05
N VAL A 46 1.09 -9.40 -5.82
CA VAL A 46 1.92 -10.21 -4.92
C VAL A 46 2.15 -11.62 -5.51
N ILE A 47 1.11 -12.24 -6.07
CA ILE A 47 1.22 -13.55 -6.73
C ILE A 47 2.21 -13.49 -7.90
N ILE A 48 2.14 -12.45 -8.74
CA ILE A 48 3.07 -12.27 -9.88
C ILE A 48 4.51 -12.07 -9.41
N LEU A 49 4.73 -11.33 -8.33
CA LEU A 49 6.07 -11.12 -7.76
C LEU A 49 6.64 -12.41 -7.17
N ILE A 50 5.84 -13.12 -6.37
CA ILE A 50 6.25 -14.41 -5.77
C ILE A 50 6.50 -15.45 -6.86
N SER A 51 5.64 -15.56 -7.87
CA SER A 51 5.83 -16.52 -8.96
C SER A 51 7.09 -16.21 -9.76
N SER A 52 7.39 -14.94 -10.04
CA SER A 52 8.64 -14.53 -10.68
C SER A 52 9.86 -14.97 -9.85
N PHE A 53 9.83 -14.71 -8.54
CA PHE A 53 10.90 -15.13 -7.63
C PHE A 53 11.08 -16.66 -7.63
N VAL A 54 9.98 -17.41 -7.51
CA VAL A 54 9.96 -18.88 -7.55
C VAL A 54 10.54 -19.39 -8.87
N PHE A 55 10.04 -18.93 -10.02
CA PHE A 55 10.51 -19.41 -11.32
C PHE A 55 11.98 -19.08 -11.59
N ARG A 56 12.46 -17.91 -11.12
CA ARG A 56 13.89 -17.54 -11.18
C ARG A 56 14.74 -18.42 -10.27
N ALA A 57 14.28 -18.70 -9.05
CA ALA A 57 14.97 -19.59 -8.12
C ALA A 57 15.09 -21.02 -8.66
N PHE A 58 14.06 -21.53 -9.33
CA PHE A 58 14.06 -22.86 -9.97
C PHE A 58 14.67 -22.87 -11.39
N GLY A 59 15.11 -21.73 -11.94
CA GLY A 59 15.72 -21.65 -13.27
C GLY A 59 14.77 -21.97 -14.44
N MET A 60 13.45 -21.81 -14.25
CA MET A 60 12.43 -22.18 -15.23
C MET A 60 12.33 -21.15 -16.37
N ARG A 61 13.27 -21.19 -17.33
CA ARG A 61 13.39 -20.21 -18.43
C ARG A 61 12.10 -19.90 -19.18
N GLY A 62 11.29 -20.92 -19.50
CA GLY A 62 10.01 -20.73 -20.18
C GLY A 62 8.99 -19.95 -19.33
N MET A 63 8.88 -20.26 -18.04
CA MET A 63 7.97 -19.57 -17.13
C MET A 63 8.43 -18.15 -16.81
N ILE A 64 9.75 -17.95 -16.70
CA ILE A 64 10.33 -16.61 -16.56
C ILE A 64 9.94 -15.74 -17.76
N TRP A 65 10.06 -16.27 -18.98
CA TRP A 65 9.68 -15.54 -20.19
C TRP A 65 8.19 -15.16 -20.18
N ILE A 66 7.29 -16.08 -19.83
CA ILE A 66 5.85 -15.81 -19.74
C ILE A 66 5.56 -14.73 -18.69
N VAL A 67 6.12 -14.86 -17.49
CA VAL A 67 5.91 -13.89 -16.41
C VAL A 67 6.44 -12.52 -16.78
N ASP A 68 7.60 -12.43 -17.46
CA ASP A 68 8.17 -11.16 -17.89
C ASP A 68 7.29 -10.46 -18.95
N GLN A 69 6.64 -11.22 -19.86
CA GLN A 69 5.64 -10.65 -20.77
C GLN A 69 4.43 -10.10 -20.01
N ILE A 70 3.92 -10.84 -19.02
CA ILE A 70 2.80 -10.39 -18.20
C ILE A 70 3.19 -9.12 -17.41
N GLN A 71 4.36 -9.10 -16.76
CA GLN A 71 4.85 -7.98 -15.98
C GLN A 71 5.01 -6.70 -16.82
N THR A 72 5.39 -6.83 -18.10
CA THR A 72 5.54 -5.70 -19.03
C THR A 72 4.21 -4.95 -19.22
N VAL A 73 3.10 -5.67 -19.37
CA VAL A 73 1.75 -5.06 -19.54
C VAL A 73 1.09 -4.77 -18.19
N TRP A 74 1.54 -5.43 -17.12
CA TRP A 74 0.94 -5.35 -15.79
C TRP A 74 0.91 -3.93 -15.23
N VAL A 75 1.97 -3.13 -15.42
CA VAL A 75 2.00 -1.73 -14.92
C VAL A 75 0.86 -0.91 -15.52
N VAL A 76 0.63 -1.04 -16.82
CA VAL A 76 -0.45 -0.34 -17.52
C VAL A 76 -1.81 -0.84 -17.04
N ALA A 77 -1.99 -2.16 -16.98
CA ALA A 77 -3.22 -2.77 -16.48
C ALA A 77 -3.51 -2.33 -15.03
N PHE A 78 -2.49 -2.29 -14.17
CA PHE A 78 -2.59 -1.83 -12.79
C PHE A 78 -3.07 -0.37 -12.73
N VAL A 79 -2.46 0.54 -13.49
CA VAL A 79 -2.88 1.95 -13.51
C VAL A 79 -4.34 2.09 -13.94
N ILE A 80 -4.76 1.40 -15.00
CA ILE A 80 -6.14 1.43 -15.51
C ILE A 80 -7.11 0.86 -14.47
N LEU A 81 -6.75 -0.27 -13.85
CA LEU A 81 -7.59 -0.95 -12.87
C LEU A 81 -7.74 -0.14 -11.58
N PHE A 82 -6.68 0.54 -11.13
CA PHE A 82 -6.69 1.41 -9.93
C PHE A 82 -7.18 2.84 -10.22
N GLN A 83 -7.36 3.21 -11.48
CA GLN A 83 -7.81 4.55 -11.88
C GLN A 83 -9.10 4.99 -11.15
N PRO A 84 -10.15 4.14 -11.01
CA PRO A 84 -11.38 4.51 -10.31
C PRO A 84 -11.16 4.78 -8.80
N GLU A 85 -10.30 4.01 -8.15
CA GLU A 85 -9.95 4.13 -6.75
C GLU A 85 -9.13 5.39 -6.50
N LEU A 86 -8.09 5.64 -7.30
CA LEU A 86 -7.29 6.86 -7.23
C LEU A 86 -8.18 8.10 -7.39
N ARG A 87 -9.10 8.07 -8.36
CA ARG A 87 -10.10 9.13 -8.55
C ARG A 87 -10.97 9.33 -7.31
N ARG A 88 -11.50 8.25 -6.72
CA ARG A 88 -12.33 8.31 -5.51
C ARG A 88 -11.57 8.90 -4.32
N LEU A 89 -10.32 8.50 -4.14
CA LEU A 89 -9.45 9.03 -3.08
C LEU A 89 -9.19 10.53 -3.27
N LEU A 90 -8.87 10.98 -4.48
CA LEU A 90 -8.66 12.40 -4.78
C LEU A 90 -9.91 13.23 -4.52
N ILE A 91 -11.09 12.73 -4.90
CA ILE A 91 -12.37 13.40 -4.63
C ILE A 91 -12.63 13.48 -3.13
N PHE A 92 -12.40 12.39 -2.39
CA PHE A 92 -12.57 12.34 -0.94
C PHE A 92 -11.65 13.36 -0.25
N VAL A 93 -10.36 13.32 -0.60
CA VAL A 93 -9.33 14.23 -0.08
C VAL A 93 -9.69 15.69 -0.38
N GLY A 94 -10.09 15.99 -1.62
CA GLY A 94 -10.52 17.34 -2.04
C GLY A 94 -11.79 17.86 -1.34
N ARG A 95 -12.70 16.98 -0.91
CA ARG A 95 -13.94 17.35 -0.19
C ARG A 95 -13.75 17.50 1.32
N THR A 96 -12.60 17.07 1.86
CA THR A 96 -12.32 17.14 3.29
C THR A 96 -12.26 18.59 3.76
N ARG A 97 -13.01 18.93 4.83
CA ARG A 97 -13.05 20.30 5.40
C ARG A 97 -11.66 20.85 5.72
N PHE A 98 -10.71 19.97 6.03
CA PHE A 98 -9.30 20.29 6.28
C PHE A 98 -8.62 20.90 5.04
N ILE A 99 -8.72 20.25 3.88
CA ILE A 99 -8.17 20.74 2.61
C ILE A 99 -8.85 22.05 2.21
N ARG A 100 -10.18 22.12 2.31
CA ARG A 100 -10.89 23.38 2.02
C ARG A 100 -10.44 24.53 2.91
N ARG A 101 -10.12 24.28 4.19
CA ARG A 101 -9.64 25.30 5.12
C ARG A 101 -8.20 25.71 4.81
N LEU A 102 -7.35 24.80 4.35
CA LEU A 102 -6.00 25.10 3.86
C LEU A 102 -6.02 25.95 2.58
N PHE A 103 -6.89 25.63 1.61
CA PHE A 103 -7.00 26.39 0.36
C PHE A 103 -7.79 27.71 0.49
N LYS A 104 -8.63 27.89 1.53
CA LYS A 104 -9.38 29.15 1.77
C LYS A 104 -8.52 30.28 2.37
N VAL A 105 -7.27 30.01 2.75
CA VAL A 105 -6.35 31.03 3.33
C VAL A 105 -5.75 31.97 2.26
N GLY A 106 -6.03 31.77 0.97
CA GLY A 106 -5.42 32.53 -0.11
C GLY A 106 -6.26 33.59 -0.85
N THR A 107 -7.51 33.90 -0.46
CA THR A 107 -8.34 34.82 -1.30
C THR A 107 -9.36 35.67 -0.53
N SER A 108 -8.87 36.54 0.35
CA SER A 108 -9.62 37.75 0.73
C SER A 108 -8.65 38.88 1.02
N ARG A 109 -8.57 39.87 0.10
CA ARG A 109 -8.40 41.31 0.40
C ARG A 109 -8.25 42.25 -0.82
N THR A 110 -8.79 41.95 -2.01
CA THR A 110 -8.70 42.90 -3.16
C THR A 110 -9.95 43.06 -4.04
N ILE A 111 -11.15 42.63 -3.62
CA ILE A 111 -12.41 42.91 -4.37
C ILE A 111 -13.41 43.66 -3.49
N ASP A 112 -12.96 44.70 -2.78
CA ASP A 112 -13.86 45.66 -2.09
C ASP A 112 -13.34 47.10 -2.18
N ALA A 113 -12.52 47.43 -3.19
CA ALA A 113 -12.05 48.80 -3.38
C ALA A 113 -11.83 49.13 -4.87
N VAL A 114 -12.91 49.25 -5.64
CA VAL A 114 -13.08 50.24 -6.74
C VAL A 114 -14.57 50.50 -6.91
#